data_AF-A0A397TH28-F1
#
_entry.id   AF-A0A397TH28-F1
#
_cell.length_a   1.000
_cell.length_b   1.000
_cell.length_c   1.000
_cell.angle_alpha   90.00
_cell.angle_beta   90.00
_cell.angle_gamma   90.00
#
_symmetry.space_group_name_H-M   'P 1'
#
loop_
_entity.id
_entity.type
_entity.pdbx_description
1 polymer ?
#
loop_
_entity_poly.entity_id
_entity_poly.type
_entity_poly.pdbx_seq_one_letter_code
_entity_poly.pdbx_strand_id
1 'polypeptide(L)'
;MGTRSITFIRKRIPKRACSATKRSLGGPDESQYIYEYFVCVYQHFDGYVEGGLGEWLAEFLSKFISDFSSVNLDAGFFAAKFVKDFMEKDDQHKTLYPIQPLQEMFRCDHQYAYIITVDSTRKFFDDKSIMLSMYSNCILTARPEKFMEKYKQVKNQIEESEIEYEVIDYGDEEVEKEGYLSEDRLLAKFLLRFEI
;
A
#
# COMPACT_ATOMS: atom_id res chain seq x y z
N MET A 1 20.39 -13.84 -5.63
CA MET A 1 19.49 -13.50 -4.51
C MET A 1 18.62 -12.34 -4.97
N GLY A 2 17.31 -12.50 -4.97
CA GLY A 2 16.37 -11.45 -5.37
C GLY A 2 15.74 -10.77 -4.17
N THR A 3 15.43 -9.48 -4.30
CA THR A 3 14.52 -8.80 -3.38
C THR A 3 13.15 -9.44 -3.45
N ARG A 4 12.50 -9.66 -2.30
CA ARG A 4 11.16 -10.23 -2.21
C ARG A 4 10.20 -9.16 -1.73
N SER A 5 9.01 -9.16 -2.29
CA SER A 5 7.98 -8.25 -1.85
C SER A 5 6.60 -8.86 -1.83
N ILE A 6 5.74 -8.19 -1.07
CA ILE A 6 4.33 -8.44 -1.01
C ILE A 6 3.58 -7.16 -1.37
N THR A 7 2.52 -7.26 -2.16
CA THR A 7 1.64 -6.14 -2.50
C THR A 7 0.24 -6.43 -1.98
N PHE A 8 -0.31 -5.46 -1.24
CA PHE A 8 -1.67 -5.48 -0.75
C PHE A 8 -2.51 -4.44 -1.48
N ILE A 9 -3.72 -4.82 -1.91
CA ILE A 9 -4.75 -3.86 -2.33
C ILE A 9 -5.82 -3.84 -1.27
N ARG A 10 -6.08 -2.65 -0.74
CA ARG A 10 -7.16 -2.42 0.22
C ARG A 10 -7.97 -1.18 -0.12
N LYS A 11 -9.23 -1.21 0.27
CA LYS A 11 -10.12 -0.05 0.30
C LYS A 11 -10.24 0.43 1.74
N ARG A 12 -10.09 1.73 1.97
CA ARG A 12 -10.34 2.36 3.27
C ARG A 12 -11.76 2.91 3.31
N ILE A 13 -12.48 2.62 4.38
CA ILE A 13 -13.89 3.04 4.59
C ILE A 13 -13.97 3.77 5.94
N PRO A 14 -14.40 5.05 5.99
CA PRO A 14 -14.54 5.75 7.26
C PRO A 14 -15.53 5.03 8.20
N LYS A 15 -15.16 4.77 9.45
CA LYS A 15 -16.05 4.10 10.44
C LYS A 15 -17.38 4.84 10.61
N ARG A 16 -17.35 6.19 10.57
CA ARG A 16 -18.57 7.03 10.65
C ARG A 16 -19.58 6.78 9.52
N ALA A 17 -19.12 6.26 8.38
CA ALA A 17 -19.94 6.02 7.20
C ALA A 17 -20.43 4.56 7.10
N CYS A 18 -20.05 3.71 8.06
CA CYS A 18 -20.35 2.28 8.03
C CYS A 18 -21.06 1.85 9.32
N SER A 19 -22.11 1.02 9.18
CA SER A 19 -22.75 0.34 10.33
C SER A 19 -21.97 -0.91 10.77
N ALA A 20 -20.94 -1.32 10.02
CA ALA A 20 -20.14 -2.49 10.33
C ALA A 20 -19.18 -2.20 11.49
N THR A 21 -19.26 -3.05 12.53
CA THR A 21 -18.42 -2.98 13.73
C THR A 21 -17.24 -3.97 13.71
N LYS A 22 -17.14 -4.83 12.69
CA LYS A 22 -16.13 -5.89 12.65
C LYS A 22 -15.04 -5.62 11.63
N ARG A 23 -13.81 -5.50 12.13
CA ARG A 23 -12.59 -5.74 11.35
C ARG A 23 -12.50 -7.24 11.10
N SER A 24 -12.79 -7.70 9.89
CA SER A 24 -12.72 -9.12 9.55
C SER A 24 -11.28 -9.67 9.61
N LEU A 25 -10.26 -8.82 9.48
CA LEU A 25 -8.86 -9.22 9.33
C LEU A 25 -7.92 -8.67 10.44
N GLY A 26 -8.47 -8.15 11.54
CA GLY A 26 -7.68 -7.48 12.60
C GLY A 26 -7.21 -6.07 12.22
N GLY A 27 -6.19 -5.55 12.90
CA GLY A 27 -5.64 -4.20 12.72
C GLY A 27 -5.89 -3.25 13.91
N PRO A 28 -5.28 -2.06 13.90
CA PRO A 28 -5.20 -1.17 15.08
C PRO A 28 -6.57 -0.65 15.55
N ASP A 29 -6.89 -0.86 16.83
CA ASP A 29 -8.14 -0.47 17.52
C ASP A 29 -8.51 0.99 17.37
N GLU A 30 -7.49 1.83 17.33
CA GLU A 30 -7.56 3.27 17.27
C GLU A 30 -7.82 3.80 15.85
N SER A 31 -7.74 2.96 14.81
CA SER A 31 -7.96 3.38 13.42
C SER A 31 -9.34 4.02 13.23
N GLN A 32 -9.41 5.09 12.45
CA GLN A 32 -10.67 5.75 12.10
C GLN A 32 -11.37 5.07 10.91
N TYR A 33 -10.72 4.09 10.29
CA TYR A 33 -11.18 3.42 9.09
C TYR A 33 -11.39 1.92 9.32
N ILE A 34 -12.19 1.33 8.45
CA ILE A 34 -12.28 -0.11 8.21
C ILE A 34 -11.59 -0.36 6.88
N TYR A 35 -10.70 -1.35 6.85
CA TYR A 35 -9.98 -1.74 5.65
C TYR A 35 -10.53 -3.04 5.10
N GLU A 36 -10.95 -3.01 3.85
CA GLU A 36 -11.37 -4.19 3.07
C GLU A 36 -10.24 -4.55 2.11
N TYR A 37 -9.69 -5.77 2.22
CA TYR A 37 -8.57 -6.21 1.40
C TYR A 37 -9.08 -7.03 0.21
N PHE A 38 -8.51 -6.80 -0.96
CA PHE A 38 -8.93 -7.42 -2.23
C PHE A 38 -7.87 -8.35 -2.80
N VAL A 39 -6.60 -8.01 -2.61
CA VAL A 39 -5.47 -8.70 -3.24
C VAL A 39 -4.30 -8.77 -2.27
N CYS A 40 -3.65 -9.93 -2.26
CA CYS A 40 -2.36 -10.17 -1.63
C CYS A 40 -1.49 -10.91 -2.66
N VAL A 41 -0.44 -10.28 -3.17
CA VAL A 41 0.44 -10.86 -4.18
C VAL A 41 1.87 -10.84 -3.68
N TYR A 42 2.52 -11.99 -3.73
CA TYR A 42 3.95 -12.12 -3.46
C TYR A 42 4.73 -12.16 -4.78
N GLN A 43 5.90 -11.51 -4.80
CA GLN A 43 6.84 -11.56 -5.91
C GLN A 43 8.26 -11.84 -5.40
N HIS A 44 8.89 -12.86 -5.98
CA HIS A 44 10.32 -13.09 -5.86
C HIS A 44 11.03 -12.35 -7.00
N PHE A 45 12.04 -11.54 -6.68
CA PHE A 45 12.82 -10.68 -7.60
C PHE A 45 12.25 -9.29 -7.92
N ASP A 46 11.63 -8.62 -6.95
CA ASP A 46 11.14 -7.24 -7.04
C ASP A 46 12.13 -6.25 -7.69
N GLY A 47 13.41 -6.30 -7.30
CA GLY A 47 14.40 -5.27 -7.58
C GLY A 47 14.59 -4.32 -6.39
N TYR A 48 15.28 -3.19 -6.61
CA TYR A 48 15.21 -2.05 -5.69
C TYR A 48 13.98 -1.20 -6.05
N VAL A 49 13.50 -0.34 -5.15
CA VAL A 49 12.34 0.52 -5.44
C VAL A 49 12.53 1.30 -6.75
N GLU A 50 13.73 1.84 -6.99
CA GLU A 50 14.15 2.40 -8.29
C GLU A 50 14.55 1.26 -9.25
N GLY A 51 13.87 1.20 -10.38
CA GLY A 51 13.99 0.15 -11.40
C GLY A 51 13.25 -1.16 -11.07
N GLY A 52 12.56 -1.25 -9.92
CA GLY A 52 11.86 -2.46 -9.46
C GLY A 52 10.35 -2.28 -9.34
N LEU A 53 9.73 -2.98 -8.38
CA LEU A 53 8.28 -3.02 -8.25
C LEU A 53 7.70 -1.68 -7.84
N GLY A 54 8.33 -0.95 -6.92
CA GLY A 54 7.82 0.35 -6.44
C GLY A 54 7.63 1.36 -7.58
N GLU A 55 8.61 1.50 -8.47
CA GLU A 55 8.51 2.35 -9.67
C GLU A 55 7.40 1.87 -10.61
N TRP A 56 7.34 0.56 -10.90
CA TRP A 56 6.28 0.01 -11.73
C TRP A 56 4.88 0.24 -11.14
N LEU A 57 4.72 0.11 -9.81
CA LEU A 57 3.46 0.37 -9.12
C LEU A 57 3.06 1.84 -9.28
N ALA A 58 3.99 2.77 -9.08
CA ALA A 58 3.75 4.20 -9.25
C ALA A 58 3.30 4.53 -10.68
N GLU A 59 3.97 3.97 -11.68
CA GLU A 59 3.62 4.14 -13.10
C GLU A 59 2.26 3.53 -13.44
N PHE A 60 2.03 2.27 -13.03
CA PHE A 60 0.78 1.56 -13.25
C PHE A 60 -0.41 2.32 -12.67
N LEU A 61 -0.29 2.78 -11.42
CA LEU A 61 -1.34 3.50 -10.72
C LEU A 61 -1.62 4.87 -11.37
N SER A 62 -0.57 5.60 -11.74
CA SER A 62 -0.72 6.89 -12.43
C SER A 62 -1.44 6.73 -13.77
N LYS A 63 -1.06 5.70 -14.53
CA LYS A 63 -1.72 5.36 -15.80
C LYS A 63 -3.18 4.92 -15.58
N PHE A 64 -3.43 4.08 -14.60
CA PHE A 64 -4.78 3.63 -14.26
C PHE A 64 -5.69 4.82 -13.93
N ILE A 65 -5.24 5.75 -13.08
CA ILE A 65 -6.00 6.96 -12.76
C ILE A 65 -6.30 7.77 -14.02
N SER A 66 -5.30 7.98 -14.88
CA SER A 66 -5.48 8.69 -16.16
C SER A 66 -6.54 8.02 -17.06
N ASP A 67 -6.42 6.71 -17.25
CA ASP A 67 -7.28 5.92 -18.16
C ASP A 67 -8.73 5.82 -17.67
N PHE A 68 -8.96 5.86 -16.36
CA PHE A 68 -10.28 5.58 -15.74
C PHE A 68 -10.88 6.75 -14.95
N SER A 69 -10.29 7.95 -15.03
CA SER A 69 -10.71 9.13 -14.26
C SER A 69 -12.18 9.57 -14.42
N SER A 70 -12.81 9.21 -15.53
CA SER A 70 -14.20 9.58 -15.86
C SER A 70 -15.21 8.43 -15.70
N VAL A 71 -14.76 7.24 -15.28
CA VAL A 71 -15.59 6.04 -15.20
C VAL A 71 -15.86 5.71 -13.73
N ASN A 72 -17.13 5.45 -13.41
CA ASN A 72 -17.51 4.99 -12.08
C ASN A 72 -17.17 3.49 -11.95
N LEU A 73 -16.03 3.21 -11.32
CA LEU A 73 -15.50 1.88 -11.10
C LEU A 73 -15.20 1.70 -9.62
N ASP A 74 -15.39 0.49 -9.12
CA ASP A 74 -15.09 0.17 -7.73
C ASP A 74 -13.66 -0.38 -7.54
N ALA A 75 -13.27 -0.56 -6.28
CA ALA A 75 -12.00 -1.15 -5.92
C ALA A 75 -11.84 -2.60 -6.38
N GLY A 76 -12.94 -3.32 -6.64
CA GLY A 76 -12.93 -4.69 -7.15
C GLY A 76 -12.49 -4.75 -8.62
N PHE A 77 -12.98 -3.83 -9.45
CA PHE A 77 -12.50 -3.67 -10.82
C PHE A 77 -11.01 -3.31 -10.85
N PHE A 78 -10.61 -2.34 -10.02
CA PHE A 78 -9.20 -1.97 -9.87
C PHE A 78 -8.34 -3.19 -9.50
N ALA A 79 -8.74 -3.95 -8.49
CA ALA A 79 -8.06 -5.16 -8.05
C ALA A 79 -7.93 -6.21 -9.17
N ALA A 80 -9.01 -6.46 -9.92
CA ALA A 80 -8.98 -7.41 -11.04
C ALA A 80 -8.03 -6.96 -12.16
N LYS A 81 -8.05 -5.67 -12.53
CA LYS A 81 -7.14 -5.12 -13.53
C LYS A 81 -5.68 -5.17 -13.06
N PHE A 82 -5.43 -4.84 -11.80
CA PHE A 82 -4.10 -4.95 -11.21
C PHE A 82 -3.58 -6.39 -11.29
N VAL A 83 -4.36 -7.37 -10.83
CA VAL A 83 -3.92 -8.78 -10.86
C VAL A 83 -3.59 -9.22 -12.27
N LYS A 84 -4.43 -8.87 -13.26
CA LYS A 84 -4.17 -9.20 -14.66
C LYS A 84 -2.84 -8.59 -15.13
N ASP A 85 -2.71 -7.27 -15.05
CA ASP A 85 -1.56 -6.56 -15.61
C ASP A 85 -0.25 -6.90 -14.85
N PHE A 86 -0.34 -7.13 -13.53
CA PHE A 86 0.80 -7.55 -12.71
C PHE A 86 1.31 -8.95 -13.07
N MET A 87 0.38 -9.90 -13.27
CA MET A 87 0.73 -11.26 -13.66
C MET A 87 1.28 -11.33 -15.10
N GLU A 88 0.84 -10.44 -15.99
CA GLU A 88 1.33 -10.35 -17.38
C GLU A 88 2.63 -9.55 -17.54
N LYS A 89 3.05 -8.77 -16.53
CA LYS A 89 4.20 -7.85 -16.60
C LYS A 89 5.53 -8.52 -17.00
N ASP A 90 5.83 -9.70 -16.44
CA ASP A 90 7.09 -10.41 -16.60
C ASP A 90 6.99 -11.86 -16.10
N ASP A 91 7.98 -12.68 -16.44
CA ASP A 91 8.09 -14.10 -16.07
C ASP A 91 8.65 -14.36 -14.66
N GLN A 92 8.78 -13.33 -13.81
CA GLN A 92 9.27 -13.54 -12.46
C GLN A 92 8.27 -14.36 -11.64
N HIS A 93 8.77 -14.96 -10.57
CA HIS A 93 7.96 -15.83 -9.73
C HIS A 93 6.99 -15.00 -8.87
N LYS A 94 5.74 -14.91 -9.34
CA LYS A 94 4.63 -14.18 -8.72
C LYS A 94 3.56 -15.16 -8.28
N THR A 95 2.97 -14.93 -7.12
CA THR A 95 1.93 -15.82 -6.58
C THR A 95 0.85 -15.01 -5.87
N LEU A 96 -0.42 -15.34 -6.13
CA LEU A 96 -1.54 -14.85 -5.32
C LEU A 96 -1.57 -15.61 -4.00
N TYR A 97 -1.54 -14.87 -2.90
CA TYR A 97 -1.69 -15.41 -1.56
C TYR A 97 -3.14 -15.25 -1.09
N PRO A 98 -3.68 -16.22 -0.33
CA PRO A 98 -4.97 -16.05 0.32
C PRO A 98 -4.96 -14.85 1.26
N ILE A 99 -6.08 -14.13 1.33
CA ILE A 99 -6.26 -13.07 2.30
C ILE A 99 -6.43 -13.70 3.69
N GLN A 100 -5.58 -13.30 4.61
CA GLN A 100 -5.47 -13.82 5.97
C GLN A 100 -5.53 -12.66 6.99
N PRO A 101 -5.58 -12.93 8.31
CA PRO A 101 -5.36 -11.90 9.31
C PRO A 101 -4.12 -11.05 9.00
N LEU A 102 -4.19 -9.74 9.26
CA LEU A 102 -3.17 -8.78 8.83
C LEU A 102 -1.76 -9.15 9.28
N GLN A 103 -1.62 -9.71 10.49
CA GLN A 103 -0.33 -10.18 11.02
C GLN A 103 0.26 -11.32 10.20
N GLU A 104 -0.58 -12.27 9.76
CA GLU A 104 -0.14 -13.43 8.97
C GLU A 104 0.27 -12.99 7.56
N MET A 105 -0.48 -12.04 6.98
CA MET A 105 -0.14 -11.47 5.68
C MET A 105 1.23 -10.77 5.68
N PHE A 106 1.60 -10.08 6.77
CA PHE A 106 2.90 -9.40 6.92
C PHE A 106 4.05 -10.32 7.39
N ARG A 107 3.76 -11.58 7.74
CA ARG A 107 4.79 -12.58 8.12
C ARG A 107 5.45 -13.26 6.92
N CYS A 108 5.02 -12.96 5.70
CA CYS A 108 5.69 -13.47 4.51
C CYS A 108 7.12 -12.95 4.48
N ASP A 109 8.10 -13.82 4.17
CA ASP A 109 9.51 -13.44 4.09
C ASP A 109 9.73 -12.46 2.92
N HIS A 110 9.59 -11.17 3.21
CA HIS A 110 9.67 -10.07 2.28
C HIS A 110 10.60 -8.98 2.81
N GLN A 111 11.32 -8.33 1.90
CA GLN A 111 12.09 -7.13 2.22
C GLN A 111 11.26 -5.85 2.11
N TYR A 112 10.26 -5.85 1.21
CA TYR A 112 9.34 -4.73 1.02
C TYR A 112 7.89 -5.19 1.05
N ALA A 113 7.04 -4.44 1.73
CA ALA A 113 5.60 -4.56 1.62
C ALA A 113 5.02 -3.28 0.99
N TYR A 114 4.28 -3.42 -0.10
CA TYR A 114 3.57 -2.31 -0.72
C TYR A 114 2.08 -2.39 -0.36
N ILE A 115 1.49 -1.28 0.02
CA ILE A 115 0.06 -1.17 0.25
C ILE A 115 -0.52 -0.12 -0.70
N ILE A 116 -1.42 -0.55 -1.57
CA ILE A 116 -2.24 0.32 -2.39
C ILE A 116 -3.55 0.54 -1.65
N THR A 117 -3.80 1.78 -1.24
CA THR A 117 -5.01 2.16 -0.50
C THR A 117 -5.95 2.97 -1.40
N VAL A 118 -7.16 2.47 -1.61
CA VAL A 118 -8.23 3.14 -2.36
C VAL A 118 -9.23 3.79 -1.40
N ASP A 119 -9.60 5.05 -1.62
CA ASP A 119 -10.58 5.78 -0.80
C ASP A 119 -12.02 5.49 -1.21
N SER A 120 -12.83 4.93 -0.29
CA SER A 120 -14.23 4.59 -0.55
C SER A 120 -15.16 5.80 -0.71
N THR A 121 -14.74 6.99 -0.28
CA THR A 121 -15.57 8.20 -0.32
C THR A 121 -15.61 8.83 -1.71
N ARG A 122 -14.70 8.40 -2.60
CA ARG A 122 -14.60 8.86 -3.97
C ARG A 122 -15.52 8.05 -4.88
N LYS A 123 -16.18 8.73 -5.82
CA LYS A 123 -17.05 8.09 -6.84
C LYS A 123 -16.28 7.69 -8.10
N PHE A 124 -15.11 8.28 -8.31
CA PHE A 124 -14.28 8.09 -9.49
C PHE A 124 -12.82 7.96 -9.04
N PHE A 125 -12.00 7.31 -9.86
CA PHE A 125 -10.57 7.24 -9.62
C PHE A 125 -9.90 8.54 -10.07
N ASP A 126 -9.70 9.47 -9.14
CA ASP A 126 -8.93 10.70 -9.38
C ASP A 126 -7.54 10.63 -8.72
N ASP A 127 -6.76 11.70 -8.88
CA ASP A 127 -5.45 11.91 -8.25
C ASP A 127 -5.48 11.74 -6.73
N LYS A 128 -6.65 11.83 -6.09
CA LYS A 128 -6.81 11.72 -4.64
C LYS A 128 -7.41 10.39 -4.20
N SER A 129 -7.78 9.52 -5.13
CA SER A 129 -8.48 8.28 -4.86
C SER A 129 -7.57 7.14 -4.40
N ILE A 130 -6.27 7.21 -4.71
CA ILE A 130 -5.28 6.16 -4.41
C ILE A 130 -4.08 6.75 -3.67
N MET A 131 -3.56 5.98 -2.72
CA MET A 131 -2.25 6.17 -2.10
C MET A 131 -1.42 4.91 -2.25
N LEU A 132 -0.12 5.09 -2.47
CA LEU A 132 0.87 4.03 -2.49
C LEU A 132 1.78 4.17 -1.27
N SER A 133 1.82 3.12 -0.46
CA SER A 133 2.70 3.01 0.69
C SER A 133 3.72 1.91 0.47
N MET A 134 4.96 2.13 0.89
CA MET A 134 6.02 1.13 0.99
C MET A 134 6.45 1.01 2.45
N TYR A 135 6.61 -0.23 2.89
CA TYR A 135 7.01 -0.65 4.21
C TYR A 135 8.29 -1.48 4.12
N SER A 136 9.32 -1.05 4.83
CA SER A 136 10.57 -1.76 5.08
C SER A 136 11.03 -1.38 6.51
N ASN A 137 12.30 -0.99 6.71
CA ASN A 137 12.72 -0.32 7.95
C ASN A 137 11.92 0.98 8.16
N CYS A 138 11.56 1.66 7.08
CA CYS A 138 10.70 2.85 7.16
C CYS A 138 9.40 2.66 6.39
N ILE A 139 8.44 3.53 6.70
CA ILE A 139 7.18 3.66 5.99
C ILE A 139 7.17 4.96 5.23
N LEU A 140 7.01 4.84 3.92
CA LEU A 140 6.82 5.95 3.00
C LEU A 140 5.46 5.82 2.33
N THR A 141 4.62 6.85 2.44
CA THR A 141 3.30 6.88 1.83
C THR A 141 3.12 8.13 1.02
N ALA A 142 2.89 7.99 -0.28
CA ALA A 142 2.74 9.11 -1.20
C ALA A 142 1.65 8.84 -2.24
N ARG A 143 1.26 9.90 -2.94
CA ARG A 143 0.48 9.77 -4.17
C ARG A 143 1.30 9.07 -5.25
N PRO A 144 0.69 8.25 -6.12
CA PRO A 144 1.43 7.50 -7.15
C PRO A 144 2.38 8.36 -7.98
N GLU A 145 1.93 9.52 -8.45
CA GLU A 145 2.71 10.42 -9.30
C GLU A 145 3.88 11.12 -8.57
N LYS A 146 3.80 11.21 -7.23
CA LYS A 146 4.85 11.80 -6.38
C LYS A 146 5.77 10.75 -5.77
N PHE A 147 5.40 9.47 -5.83
CA PHE A 147 6.01 8.41 -5.03
C PHE A 147 7.53 8.28 -5.25
N MET A 148 7.98 8.26 -6.51
CA MET A 148 9.40 8.12 -6.82
C MET A 148 10.22 9.36 -6.45
N GLU A 149 9.65 10.56 -6.58
CA GLU A 149 10.29 11.79 -6.12
C GLU A 149 10.51 11.74 -4.60
N LYS A 150 9.47 11.33 -3.85
CA LYS A 150 9.55 11.24 -2.39
C LYS A 150 10.50 10.15 -1.92
N TYR A 151 10.48 8.98 -2.56
CA TYR A 151 11.45 7.93 -2.29
C TYR A 151 12.89 8.43 -2.46
N LYS A 152 13.20 9.12 -3.57
CA LYS A 152 14.55 9.68 -3.81
C LYS A 152 14.96 10.71 -2.76
N GLN A 153 14.02 11.53 -2.27
CA GLN A 153 14.29 12.53 -1.23
C GLN A 153 14.69 11.89 0.11
N VAL A 154 14.14 10.72 0.44
CA VAL A 154 14.28 10.11 1.77
C VAL A 154 15.03 8.78 1.75
N LYS A 155 15.58 8.38 0.59
CA LYS A 155 16.28 7.09 0.40
C LYS A 155 17.37 6.84 1.42
N ASN A 156 18.24 7.82 1.66
CA ASN A 156 19.32 7.67 2.63
C ASN A 156 18.78 7.45 4.05
N GLN A 157 17.71 8.16 4.44
CA GLN A 157 17.06 7.95 5.72
C GLN A 157 16.49 6.53 5.82
N ILE A 158 15.90 5.99 4.75
CA ILE A 158 15.39 4.62 4.72
C ILE A 158 16.53 3.60 4.90
N GLU A 159 17.64 3.81 4.20
CA GLU A 159 18.80 2.88 4.22
C GLU A 159 19.57 2.93 5.55
N GLU A 160 19.59 4.09 6.22
CA GLU A 160 20.33 4.32 7.47
C GLU A 160 19.47 4.15 8.73
N SER A 161 18.14 4.03 8.62
CA SER A 161 17.26 3.94 9.78
C SER A 161 17.45 2.62 10.53
N GLU A 162 17.75 2.75 11.82
CA GLU A 162 17.79 1.66 12.80
C GLU A 162 16.42 1.42 13.46
N ILE A 163 15.44 2.27 13.20
CA ILE A 163 14.11 2.21 13.80
C ILE A 163 13.20 1.44 12.86
N GLU A 164 12.78 0.24 13.25
CA GLU A 164 11.82 -0.53 12.48
C GLU A 164 10.47 0.18 12.37
N TYR A 165 9.95 0.21 11.14
CA TYR A 165 8.71 0.87 10.75
C TYR A 165 8.66 2.37 11.09
N GLU A 166 9.79 3.08 11.03
CA GLU A 166 9.82 4.53 11.17
C GLU A 166 8.95 5.20 10.08
N VAL A 167 7.93 5.94 10.50
CA VAL A 167 7.06 6.65 9.55
C VAL A 167 7.72 7.96 9.14
N ILE A 168 8.08 8.06 7.87
CA ILE A 168 8.76 9.25 7.34
C ILE A 168 7.72 10.34 7.10
N ASP A 169 7.81 11.39 7.89
CA ASP A 169 7.04 12.61 7.74
C ASP A 169 7.89 13.65 6.98
N TYR A 170 7.61 13.80 5.69
CA TYR A 170 8.30 14.75 4.82
C TYR A 170 7.47 16.03 4.60
N GLY A 171 6.51 16.33 5.49
CA GLY A 171 5.75 17.58 5.50
C GLY A 171 4.72 17.72 4.38
N ASP A 172 4.27 16.60 3.80
CA ASP A 172 3.21 16.61 2.80
C ASP A 172 1.84 16.73 3.47
N GLU A 173 1.27 17.93 3.39
CA GLU A 173 -0.02 18.26 3.99
C GLU A 173 -1.14 17.32 3.52
N GLU A 174 -1.06 16.71 2.33
CA GLU A 174 -2.09 15.80 1.84
C GLU A 174 -2.11 14.49 2.62
N VAL A 175 -0.93 13.94 2.92
CA VAL A 175 -0.76 12.70 3.68
C VAL A 175 -1.21 12.90 5.13
N GLU A 176 -0.94 14.09 5.69
CA GLU A 176 -1.34 14.44 7.05
C GLU A 176 -2.84 14.76 7.16
N LYS A 177 -3.37 15.67 6.33
CA LYS A 177 -4.77 16.12 6.40
C LYS A 177 -5.77 15.01 6.10
N GLU A 178 -5.42 14.07 5.23
CA GLU A 178 -6.28 12.92 4.91
C GLU A 178 -6.08 11.72 5.86
N GLY A 179 -5.25 11.88 6.89
CA GLY A 179 -5.06 10.90 7.96
C GLY A 179 -4.22 9.68 7.60
N TYR A 180 -3.58 9.64 6.42
CA TYR A 180 -2.74 8.52 6.02
C TYR A 180 -1.54 8.37 6.95
N LEU A 181 -0.89 9.48 7.29
CA LEU A 181 0.27 9.48 8.20
C LEU A 181 -0.07 8.90 9.58
N SER A 182 -1.24 9.28 10.12
CA SER A 182 -1.70 8.73 11.40
C SER A 182 -2.04 7.25 11.32
N GLU A 183 -2.64 6.79 10.22
CA GLU A 183 -2.99 5.39 10.04
C GLU A 183 -1.73 4.52 9.81
N ASP A 184 -0.70 5.03 9.12
CA ASP A 184 0.59 4.36 8.98
C ASP A 184 1.28 4.22 10.34
N ARG A 185 1.26 5.27 11.17
CA ARG A 185 1.78 5.21 12.56
C ARG A 185 1.04 4.18 13.41
N LEU A 186 -0.26 4.01 13.21
CA LEU A 186 -1.05 2.98 13.89
C LEU A 186 -0.72 1.58 13.38
N LEU A 187 -0.54 1.40 12.07
CA LEU A 187 -0.14 0.13 11.49
C LEU A 187 1.27 -0.27 11.95
N ALA A 188 2.24 0.65 11.93
CA ALA A 188 3.59 0.44 12.44
C ALA A 188 3.57 -0.11 13.88
N LYS A 189 2.87 0.59 14.77
CA LYS A 189 2.70 0.17 16.17
C LYS A 189 2.02 -1.19 16.30
N PHE A 190 1.03 -1.46 15.45
CA PHE A 190 0.35 -2.75 15.43
C PHE A 190 1.33 -3.86 15.04
N LEU A 191 2.09 -3.71 13.95
CA LEU A 191 3.04 -4.71 13.49
C LEU A 191 4.16 -4.98 14.52
N LEU A 192 4.71 -3.92 15.13
CA LEU A 192 5.72 -4.04 16.19
C LEU A 192 5.24 -4.80 17.43
N ARG A 193 3.95 -4.67 17.80
CA ARG A 193 3.39 -5.39 18.96
C ARG A 193 3.34 -6.90 18.78
N PHE A 194 3.44 -7.40 17.55
CA PHE A 194 3.30 -8.82 17.26
C PHE A 194 4.63 -9.52 16.95
N GLU A 195 5.78 -8.87 17.23
CA GLU A 195 7.15 -9.36 16.94
C GLU A 195 7.12 -10.26 15.70
N ILE A 196 6.88 -9.63 14.54
CA ILE A 196 7.01 -10.27 13.24
C ILE A 196 8.49 -10.47 12.96
#